data_AF-A0A137RMH5-F1
#
_entry.id   AF-A0A137RMH5-F1
#
_cell.length_a   1.000
_cell.length_b   1.000
_cell.length_c   1.000
_cell.angle_alpha   90.00
_cell.angle_beta   90.00
_cell.angle_gamma   90.00
#
_symmetry.space_group_name_H-M   'P 1'
#
loop_
_entity.id
_entity.type
_entity.pdbx_description
1 polymer ?
#
loop_
_entity_poly.entity_id
_entity_poly.type
_entity_poly.pdbx_seq_one_letter_code
_entity_poly.pdbx_strand_id
1 'polypeptide(L)'
;MKKLIILISILITNFAYGQRGDSHNFNFKVKFDKSIPVENLQIFYIEYNANRITSIKYETNEENEIIFNGINYSIAGAGTYFPTIIFSLKEDKILNGSNEKIETYRMFYLISETETYLEDIGKEIFFTNSSKPYFIKVGFEWQNSKKIYNVEQVPLNQLSTEILEVITSNNTWMKIKR
;
A
#
# COMPACT_ATOMS: atom_id res chain seq x y z
N MET A 1 -30.27 14.21 46.08
CA MET A 1 -29.21 13.34 45.52
C MET A 1 -29.66 12.50 44.31
N LYS A 2 -30.83 11.84 44.32
CA LYS A 2 -31.32 11.03 43.17
C LYS A 2 -31.43 11.78 41.83
N LYS A 3 -31.81 13.06 41.84
CA LYS A 3 -31.94 13.89 40.61
C LYS A 3 -30.59 14.27 39.98
N LEU A 4 -29.51 14.30 40.76
CA LEU A 4 -28.17 14.67 40.27
C LEU A 4 -27.53 13.53 39.46
N ILE A 5 -27.80 12.29 39.86
CA ILE A 5 -27.31 11.07 39.20
C ILE A 5 -27.89 10.95 37.77
N ILE A 6 -29.17 11.29 37.60
CA ILE A 6 -29.84 11.26 36.29
C ILE A 6 -29.22 12.31 35.35
N LEU A 7 -28.90 13.51 35.86
CA LEU A 7 -28.28 14.57 35.05
C LEU A 7 -26.87 14.19 34.58
N ILE A 8 -26.08 13.54 35.44
CA ILE A 8 -24.74 13.03 35.09
C ILE A 8 -24.84 11.91 34.06
N SER A 9 -25.87 11.05 34.15
CA SER A 9 -26.10 9.96 33.20
C SER A 9 -26.35 10.48 31.77
N ILE A 10 -27.12 11.57 31.64
CA ILE A 10 -27.44 12.19 30.34
C ILE A 10 -26.24 12.94 29.75
N LEU A 11 -25.29 13.40 30.58
CA LEU A 11 -24.07 14.06 30.11
C LEU A 11 -23.03 13.06 29.58
N ILE A 12 -23.04 11.80 30.04
CA ILE A 12 -22.11 10.75 29.60
C ILE A 12 -22.54 10.11 28.27
N THR A 13 -23.82 10.17 27.90
CA THR A 13 -24.33 9.57 26.64
C THR A 13 -23.88 10.30 25.37
N ASN A 14 -23.27 11.49 25.47
CA ASN A 14 -22.93 12.32 24.31
C ASN A 14 -21.50 12.15 23.77
N PHE A 15 -20.69 11.22 24.28
CA PHE A 15 -19.28 11.08 23.86
C PHE A 15 -18.81 9.67 23.50
N ALA A 16 -19.74 8.72 23.28
CA ALA A 16 -19.38 7.40 22.76
C ALA A 16 -19.45 7.39 21.22
N TYR A 17 -18.48 8.03 20.55
CA TYR A 17 -18.24 7.77 19.13
C TYR A 17 -17.54 6.43 18.99
N GLY A 18 -18.31 5.36 18.78
CA GLY A 18 -17.73 4.07 18.41
C GLY A 18 -17.11 4.17 17.02
N GLN A 19 -15.78 4.00 16.92
CA GLN A 19 -15.12 3.83 15.63
C GLN A 19 -15.56 2.49 15.04
N ARG A 20 -16.15 2.51 13.84
CA ARG A 20 -16.53 1.27 13.13
C ARG A 20 -15.30 0.73 12.39
N GLY A 21 -14.71 -0.31 12.96
CA GLY A 21 -13.71 -1.13 12.28
C GLY A 21 -14.36 -2.30 11.55
N ASP A 22 -13.84 -2.62 10.37
CA ASP A 22 -14.31 -3.75 9.56
C ASP A 22 -13.14 -4.43 8.85
N SER A 23 -13.31 -5.72 8.56
CA SER A 23 -12.33 -6.53 7.85
C SER A 23 -12.81 -6.79 6.42
N HIS A 24 -11.96 -6.50 5.45
CA HIS A 24 -12.28 -6.64 4.04
C HIS A 24 -11.32 -7.63 3.39
N ASN A 25 -11.87 -8.48 2.52
CA ASN A 25 -11.04 -9.30 1.66
C ASN A 25 -10.50 -8.44 0.52
N PHE A 26 -9.25 -8.67 0.14
CA PHE A 26 -8.69 -8.11 -1.08
C PHE A 26 -8.23 -9.21 -2.01
N ASN A 27 -8.50 -9.03 -3.29
CA ASN A 27 -8.01 -9.86 -4.39
C ASN A 27 -7.71 -8.94 -5.58
N PHE A 28 -6.46 -8.91 -6.00
CA PHE A 28 -6.04 -8.20 -7.20
C PHE A 28 -4.75 -8.80 -7.73
N LYS A 29 -4.44 -8.47 -8.98
CA LYS A 29 -3.21 -8.88 -9.64
C LYS A 29 -2.37 -7.70 -10.06
N VAL A 30 -1.05 -7.89 -10.01
CA VAL A 30 -0.05 -6.91 -10.40
C VAL A 30 0.84 -7.55 -11.45
N LYS A 31 0.93 -6.93 -12.63
CA LYS A 31 1.75 -7.39 -13.73
C LYS A 31 3.05 -6.58 -13.81
N PHE A 32 4.13 -7.25 -14.17
CA PHE A 32 5.42 -6.61 -14.40
C PHE A 32 5.87 -6.83 -15.84
N ASP A 33 6.56 -5.84 -16.40
CA ASP A 33 7.27 -6.01 -17.66
C ASP A 33 8.22 -7.21 -17.56
N LYS A 34 8.35 -8.00 -18.65
CA LYS A 34 9.17 -9.23 -18.65
C LYS A 34 10.63 -9.02 -18.27
N SER A 35 11.14 -7.79 -18.38
CA SER A 35 12.49 -7.44 -17.91
C SER A 35 12.62 -7.33 -16.38
N ILE A 36 11.50 -7.43 -15.64
CA ILE A 36 11.45 -7.45 -14.18
C ILE A 36 10.93 -8.83 -13.75
N PRO A 37 11.82 -9.76 -13.37
CA PRO A 37 11.44 -11.12 -13.01
C PRO A 37 10.69 -11.15 -11.68
N VAL A 38 9.39 -11.48 -11.69
CA VAL A 38 8.53 -11.45 -10.49
C VAL A 38 8.97 -12.44 -9.43
N GLU A 39 9.57 -13.56 -9.81
CA GLU A 39 10.09 -14.58 -8.91
C GLU A 39 11.27 -14.09 -8.05
N ASN A 40 11.95 -13.01 -8.48
CA ASN A 40 13.07 -12.42 -7.75
C ASN A 40 12.65 -11.19 -6.93
N LEU A 41 11.36 -10.81 -6.97
CA LEU A 41 10.86 -9.68 -6.18
C LEU A 41 10.64 -10.09 -4.73
N GLN A 42 11.22 -9.32 -3.82
CA GLN A 42 10.87 -9.36 -2.41
C GLN A 42 9.69 -8.41 -2.18
N ILE A 43 8.66 -8.90 -1.50
CA ILE A 43 7.42 -8.15 -1.27
C ILE A 43 7.36 -7.74 0.20
N PHE A 44 7.18 -6.44 0.42
CA PHE A 44 6.98 -5.82 1.71
C PHE A 44 5.68 -5.03 1.70
N TYR A 45 5.21 -4.63 2.88
CA TYR A 45 4.10 -3.73 3.00
C TYR A 45 4.30 -2.77 4.17
N ILE A 46 3.75 -1.57 4.03
CA ILE A 46 3.72 -0.58 5.11
C ILE A 46 2.26 -0.33 5.49
N GLU A 47 1.96 -0.54 6.76
CA GLU A 47 0.65 -0.31 7.35
C GLU A 47 0.50 1.13 7.82
N TYR A 48 -0.75 1.60 7.92
CA TYR A 48 -1.06 2.97 8.31
C TYR A 48 -2.04 2.98 9.48
N ASN A 49 -1.59 3.33 10.68
CA ASN A 49 -2.40 3.48 11.91
C ASN A 49 -3.52 2.42 12.07
N ALA A 50 -4.71 2.73 11.55
CA ALA A 50 -5.93 1.96 11.67
C ALA A 50 -6.15 0.91 10.56
N ASN A 51 -5.35 0.94 9.49
CA ASN A 51 -5.41 0.05 8.34
C ASN A 51 -4.19 -0.87 8.32
N ARG A 52 -4.43 -2.18 8.46
CA ARG A 52 -3.37 -3.20 8.56
C ARG A 52 -3.71 -4.46 7.77
N ILE A 53 -2.67 -5.15 7.31
CA ILE A 53 -2.82 -6.45 6.66
C ILE A 53 -2.98 -7.51 7.75
N THR A 54 -4.16 -8.12 7.82
CA THR A 54 -4.41 -9.23 8.76
C THR A 54 -3.84 -10.54 8.23
N SER A 55 -3.97 -10.77 6.93
CA SER A 55 -3.30 -11.86 6.24
C SER A 55 -3.08 -11.51 4.78
N ILE A 56 -1.99 -12.01 4.20
CA ILE A 56 -1.67 -11.85 2.78
C ILE A 56 -1.03 -13.14 2.29
N LYS A 57 -1.47 -13.57 1.12
CA LYS A 57 -0.90 -14.64 0.33
C LYS A 57 -0.70 -14.11 -1.08
N TYR A 58 0.36 -14.57 -1.72
CA TYR A 58 0.59 -14.25 -3.11
C TYR A 58 1.23 -15.44 -3.83
N GLU A 59 0.98 -15.49 -5.13
CA GLU A 59 1.59 -16.43 -6.06
C GLU A 59 2.00 -15.70 -7.33
N THR A 60 3.00 -16.23 -8.04
CA THR A 60 3.44 -15.72 -9.33
C THR A 60 2.99 -16.66 -10.45
N ASN A 61 2.87 -16.13 -11.67
CA ASN A 61 2.47 -16.93 -12.83
C ASN A 61 3.40 -16.72 -14.04
N GLU A 62 3.17 -17.53 -15.09
CA GLU A 62 3.95 -17.48 -16.34
C GLU A 62 3.76 -16.17 -17.13
N GLU A 63 2.73 -15.40 -16.81
CA GLU A 63 2.46 -14.08 -17.42
C GLU A 63 3.25 -12.95 -16.76
N ASN A 64 4.16 -13.28 -15.82
CA ASN A 64 4.93 -12.33 -15.02
C ASN A 64 4.03 -11.43 -14.17
N GLU A 65 2.98 -12.02 -13.60
CA GLU A 65 2.06 -11.39 -12.66
C GLU A 65 2.30 -11.93 -11.24
N ILE A 66 1.91 -11.11 -10.26
CA ILE A 66 1.79 -11.46 -8.85
C ILE A 66 0.31 -11.34 -8.49
N ILE A 67 -0.30 -12.44 -8.06
CA ILE A 67 -1.71 -12.51 -7.67
C ILE A 67 -1.79 -12.43 -6.16
N PHE A 68 -2.44 -11.40 -5.63
CA PHE A 68 -2.59 -11.17 -4.20
C PHE A 68 -3.97 -11.58 -3.71
N ASN A 69 -4.00 -12.27 -2.57
CA ASN A 69 -5.21 -12.62 -1.85
C ASN A 69 -4.99 -12.40 -0.36
N GLY A 70 -5.91 -11.72 0.31
CA GLY A 70 -5.75 -11.47 1.72
C GLY A 70 -6.92 -10.79 2.38
N ILE A 71 -6.68 -10.38 3.62
CA ILE A 71 -7.64 -9.69 4.48
C ILE A 71 -6.94 -8.48 5.06
N ASN A 72 -7.53 -7.30 4.90
CA ASN A 72 -7.11 -6.10 5.61
C ASN A 72 -8.19 -5.67 6.61
N TYR A 73 -7.73 -5.22 7.78
CA TYR A 73 -8.59 -4.56 8.76
C TYR A 73 -8.51 -3.05 8.52
N SER A 74 -9.64 -2.37 8.62
CA SER A 74 -9.75 -0.93 8.39
C SER A 74 -10.72 -0.26 9.35
N ILE A 75 -10.50 1.01 9.69
CA ILE A 75 -11.44 1.82 10.49
C ILE A 75 -11.95 2.97 9.65
N ALA A 76 -13.27 3.06 9.50
CA ALA A 76 -13.90 4.14 8.74
C ALA A 76 -13.67 5.50 9.41
N GLY A 77 -13.21 6.49 8.63
CA GLY A 77 -13.03 7.88 9.09
C GLY A 77 -11.76 8.16 9.89
N ALA A 78 -10.90 7.17 10.14
CA ALA A 78 -9.62 7.35 10.86
C ALA A 78 -8.49 7.93 9.99
N GLY A 79 -8.83 8.47 8.81
CA GLY A 79 -7.87 8.64 7.72
C GLY A 79 -7.22 7.31 7.36
N THR A 80 -6.18 7.38 6.55
CA THR A 80 -5.29 6.28 6.20
C THR A 80 -5.77 5.29 5.13
N TYR A 81 -4.78 4.93 4.34
CA TYR A 81 -4.88 4.25 3.09
C TYR A 81 -4.76 2.74 3.27
N PHE A 82 -5.14 2.00 2.24
CA PHE A 82 -4.74 0.60 2.12
C PHE A 82 -3.22 0.51 2.25
N PRO A 83 -2.70 -0.49 2.99
CA PRO A 83 -1.25 -0.65 3.17
C PRO A 83 -0.49 -0.57 1.84
N THR A 84 0.57 0.23 1.81
CA THR A 84 1.39 0.38 0.61
C THR A 84 2.17 -0.91 0.40
N ILE A 85 2.04 -1.53 -0.78
CA ILE A 85 2.81 -2.73 -1.13
C ILE A 85 4.07 -2.31 -1.88
N ILE A 86 5.20 -2.84 -1.45
CA ILE A 86 6.52 -2.53 -1.99
C ILE A 86 7.11 -3.80 -2.59
N PHE A 87 7.51 -3.71 -3.84
CA PHE A 87 8.26 -4.74 -4.53
C PHE A 87 9.71 -4.28 -4.64
N SER A 88 10.63 -5.12 -4.19
CA SER A 88 12.05 -4.84 -4.16
C SER A 88 12.78 -5.84 -5.05
N LEU A 89 13.47 -5.32 -6.06
CA LEU A 89 14.35 -6.11 -6.92
C LEU A 89 15.79 -5.84 -6.53
N LYS A 90 16.51 -6.87 -6.10
CA LYS A 90 17.96 -6.81 -5.89
C LYS A 90 18.69 -6.80 -7.25
N GLU A 91 19.60 -5.85 -7.42
CA GLU A 91 20.40 -5.64 -8.63
C GLU A 91 21.86 -5.40 -8.28
N ASP A 92 22.79 -6.00 -9.01
CA ASP A 92 24.21 -5.66 -8.92
C ASP A 92 24.54 -4.54 -9.90
N LYS A 93 25.07 -3.42 -9.41
CA LYS A 93 25.55 -2.31 -10.24
C LYS A 93 27.05 -2.13 -10.10
N ILE A 94 27.71 -1.84 -11.22
CA ILE A 94 29.14 -1.50 -11.21
C ILE A 94 29.27 -0.10 -10.63
N LEU A 95 30.14 0.06 -9.63
CA LEU A 95 30.48 1.37 -9.11
C LEU A 95 31.28 2.14 -10.18
N ASN A 96 30.82 3.33 -10.56
CA ASN A 96 31.46 4.13 -11.62
C ASN A 96 32.97 4.29 -11.36
N GLY A 97 33.79 3.79 -12.29
CA GLY A 97 35.24 3.86 -12.21
C GLY A 97 35.93 2.73 -11.45
N SER A 98 35.21 1.67 -11.04
CA SER A 98 35.82 0.46 -10.46
C SER A 98 35.24 -0.83 -11.07
N ASN A 99 35.90 -1.97 -10.81
CA ASN A 99 35.38 -3.30 -11.13
C ASN A 99 34.53 -3.88 -9.98
N GLU A 100 34.25 -3.08 -8.95
CA GLU A 100 33.50 -3.50 -7.78
C GLU A 100 32.01 -3.44 -8.08
N LYS A 101 31.31 -4.55 -7.81
CA LYS A 101 29.85 -4.60 -7.86
C LYS A 101 29.30 -4.18 -6.51
N ILE A 102 28.41 -3.21 -6.53
CA ILE A 102 27.60 -2.83 -5.38
C ILE A 102 26.22 -3.44 -5.53
N GLU A 103 25.72 -4.00 -4.43
CA GLU A 103 24.35 -4.44 -4.31
C GLU A 103 23.44 -3.21 -4.21
N THR A 104 22.42 -3.16 -5.07
CA THR A 104 21.43 -2.10 -5.11
C THR A 104 20.03 -2.71 -5.13
N TYR A 105 19.04 -1.94 -4.70
CA TYR A 105 17.65 -2.38 -4.70
C TYR A 105 16.82 -1.37 -5.47
N ARG A 106 16.08 -1.86 -6.46
CA ARG A 106 15.10 -1.08 -7.20
C ARG A 106 13.71 -1.34 -6.62
N MET A 107 13.06 -0.27 -6.21
CA MET A 107 11.78 -0.31 -5.52
C MET A 107 10.62 0.10 -6.44
N PHE A 108 9.52 -0.65 -6.35
CA PHE A 108 8.24 -0.38 -6.99
C PHE A 108 7.17 -0.30 -5.90
N TYR A 109 6.30 0.69 -5.96
CA TYR A 109 5.33 1.02 -4.91
C TYR A 109 3.93 0.97 -5.50
N LEU A 110 3.06 0.16 -4.90
CA LEU A 110 1.62 0.19 -5.12
C LEU A 110 0.97 0.92 -3.95
N ILE A 111 0.36 2.06 -4.25
CA ILE A 111 -0.16 3.01 -3.26
C ILE A 111 -1.65 3.18 -3.50
N SER A 112 -2.44 3.22 -2.44
CA SER A 112 -3.81 3.75 -2.47
C SER A 112 -3.80 5.11 -1.78
N GLU A 113 -4.47 6.12 -2.33
CA GLU A 113 -4.64 7.42 -1.64
C GLU A 113 -6.10 7.78 -1.37
N THR A 114 -7.01 6.83 -1.62
CA THR A 114 -8.45 7.08 -1.51
C THR A 114 -9.17 5.95 -0.80
N GLU A 115 -8.61 4.74 -0.83
CA GLU A 115 -9.22 3.56 -0.22
C GLU A 115 -8.48 3.10 1.01
N THR A 116 -9.24 2.62 1.99
CA THR A 116 -8.77 1.85 3.15
C THR A 116 -8.67 0.35 2.84
N TYR A 117 -9.38 -0.14 1.81
CA TYR A 117 -9.33 -1.53 1.32
C TYR A 117 -9.45 -1.61 -0.21
N LEU A 118 -8.81 -2.59 -0.81
CA LEU A 118 -8.86 -2.84 -2.25
C LEU A 118 -9.71 -4.08 -2.52
N GLU A 119 -10.85 -3.94 -3.19
CA GLU A 119 -11.70 -5.07 -3.54
C GLU A 119 -11.80 -5.16 -5.07
N ASP A 120 -11.51 -6.34 -5.63
CA ASP A 120 -11.66 -6.69 -7.04
C ASP A 120 -11.33 -5.54 -8.01
N ILE A 121 -10.04 -5.19 -8.06
CA ILE A 121 -9.54 -4.16 -8.98
C ILE A 121 -9.65 -4.72 -10.40
N GLY A 122 -10.79 -4.50 -11.06
CA GLY A 122 -11.05 -4.88 -12.45
C GLY A 122 -10.22 -4.12 -13.49
N LYS A 123 -9.08 -3.54 -13.08
CA LYS A 123 -8.11 -2.83 -13.90
C LYS A 123 -6.74 -3.48 -13.75
N GLU A 124 -5.99 -3.51 -14.84
CA GLU A 124 -4.61 -4.01 -14.83
C GLU A 124 -3.71 -3.02 -14.07
N ILE A 125 -2.98 -3.52 -13.06
CA ILE A 125 -1.89 -2.81 -12.39
C ILE A 125 -0.60 -3.26 -13.04
N PHE A 126 0.07 -2.39 -13.81
CA PHE A 126 1.21 -2.78 -14.62
C PHE A 126 2.46 -1.93 -14.33
N PHE A 127 3.51 -2.57 -13.81
CA PHE A 127 4.83 -1.96 -13.61
C PHE A 127 5.73 -2.19 -14.81
N THR A 128 6.27 -1.10 -15.36
CA THR A 128 7.25 -1.16 -16.46
C THR A 128 8.68 -1.01 -15.94
N ASN A 129 9.67 -1.09 -16.84
CA ASN A 129 11.07 -0.86 -16.52
C ASN A 129 11.48 0.60 -16.76
N SER A 130 11.99 1.27 -15.72
CA SER A 130 12.46 2.66 -15.71
C SER A 130 13.60 2.81 -14.73
N SER A 131 14.38 3.84 -14.96
CA SER A 131 15.52 4.25 -14.14
C SER A 131 15.14 4.95 -12.83
N LYS A 132 13.85 5.17 -12.55
CA LYS A 132 13.34 5.83 -11.34
C LYS A 132 12.36 4.93 -10.57
N PRO A 133 12.18 5.12 -9.25
CA PRO A 133 11.17 4.38 -8.50
C PRO A 133 9.79 4.55 -9.12
N TYR A 134 9.06 3.45 -9.24
CA TYR A 134 7.70 3.46 -9.77
C TYR A 134 6.71 3.62 -8.63
N PHE A 135 5.84 4.61 -8.74
CA PHE A 135 4.65 4.73 -7.91
C PHE A 135 3.45 4.48 -8.79
N ILE A 136 2.77 3.36 -8.57
CA ILE A 136 1.42 3.16 -9.11
C ILE A 136 0.44 3.54 -8.02
N LYS A 137 -0.36 4.56 -8.32
CA LYS A 137 -1.45 5.01 -7.47
C LYS A 137 -2.75 4.38 -7.95
N VAL A 138 -3.45 3.75 -7.02
CA VAL A 138 -4.81 3.23 -7.20
C VAL A 138 -5.77 4.18 -6.50
N GLY A 139 -6.63 4.79 -7.30
CA GLY A 139 -7.76 5.59 -6.85
C GLY A 139 -9.08 4.92 -7.21
N PHE A 140 -10.19 5.53 -6.80
CA PHE A 140 -11.50 5.15 -7.30
C PHE A 140 -12.41 6.37 -7.40
N GLU A 141 -13.48 6.17 -8.16
CA GLU A 141 -14.63 7.06 -8.20
C GLU A 141 -15.92 6.26 -8.19
N TRP A 142 -17.00 6.86 -7.69
CA TRP A 142 -18.33 6.28 -7.77
C TRP A 142 -18.99 6.69 -9.09
N GLN A 143 -19.29 5.72 -9.94
CA GLN A 143 -20.12 5.91 -11.13
C GLN A 143 -21.34 5.01 -11.05
N ASN A 144 -22.55 5.57 -11.10
CA ASN A 144 -23.81 4.82 -11.09
C ASN A 144 -23.87 3.78 -9.94
N SER A 145 -23.49 4.19 -8.72
CA SER A 145 -23.42 3.33 -7.53
C SER A 145 -22.46 2.14 -7.63
N LYS A 146 -21.56 2.14 -8.61
CA LYS A 146 -20.45 1.20 -8.74
C LYS A 146 -19.13 1.92 -8.48
N LYS A 147 -18.23 1.24 -7.78
CA LYS A 147 -16.86 1.69 -7.60
C LYS A 147 -16.08 1.40 -8.88
N ILE A 148 -15.50 2.43 -9.49
CA ILE A 148 -14.64 2.32 -10.66
C ILE A 148 -13.23 2.69 -10.24
N TYR A 149 -12.30 1.73 -10.38
CA TYR A 149 -10.90 1.94 -10.05
C TYR A 149 -10.16 2.66 -11.18
N ASN A 150 -9.28 3.58 -10.77
CA ASN A 150 -8.32 4.27 -11.62
C ASN A 150 -6.92 3.86 -11.17
N VAL A 151 -6.09 3.45 -12.13
CA VAL A 151 -4.71 3.01 -11.88
C VAL A 151 -3.81 3.89 -12.73
N GLU A 152 -2.91 4.62 -12.09
CA GLU A 152 -2.02 5.56 -12.76
C GLU A 152 -0.60 5.47 -12.23
N GLN A 153 0.37 5.67 -13.10
CA GLN A 153 1.75 5.89 -12.70
C GLN A 153 1.94 7.37 -12.37
N VAL A 154 2.42 7.66 -11.16
CA VAL A 154 2.60 9.03 -10.68
C VAL A 154 4.06 9.30 -10.26
N PRO A 155 4.57 10.53 -10.43
CA PRO A 155 5.83 10.95 -9.84
C PRO A 155 5.71 11.17 -8.33
N LEU A 156 6.85 11.12 -7.62
CA LEU A 156 6.93 11.28 -6.16
C LEU A 156 6.23 12.55 -5.64
N ASN A 157 6.32 13.66 -6.38
CA ASN A 157 5.75 14.96 -5.99
C ASN A 157 4.21 15.03 -6.12
N GLN A 158 3.57 13.98 -6.62
CA GLN A 158 2.11 13.84 -6.67
C GLN A 158 1.55 12.92 -5.58
N LEU A 159 2.42 12.38 -4.71
CA LEU A 159 1.99 11.63 -3.53
C LEU A 159 1.66 12.59 -2.38
N SER A 160 0.67 12.21 -1.58
CA SER A 160 0.31 12.88 -0.35
C SER A 160 1.48 12.89 0.65
N THR A 161 1.60 14.00 1.41
CA THR A 161 2.67 14.17 2.42
C THR A 161 2.67 13.04 3.45
N GLU A 162 1.49 12.56 3.85
CA GLU A 162 1.34 11.45 4.80
C GLU A 162 1.99 10.16 4.28
N ILE A 163 1.76 9.80 3.02
CA ILE A 163 2.39 8.61 2.41
C ILE A 163 3.88 8.82 2.25
N LEU A 164 4.32 10.03 1.86
CA LEU A 164 5.73 10.36 1.75
C LEU A 164 6.45 10.26 3.10
N GLU A 165 5.88 10.74 4.18
CA GLU A 165 6.43 10.62 5.54
C GLU A 165 6.56 9.16 5.96
N VAL A 166 5.56 8.33 5.67
CA VAL A 166 5.58 6.90 5.97
C VAL A 166 6.63 6.16 5.11
N ILE A 167 6.70 6.45 3.81
CA ILE A 167 7.71 5.87 2.93
C ILE A 167 9.11 6.29 3.37
N THR A 168 9.34 7.57 3.67
CA THR A 168 10.67 8.07 4.03
C THR A 168 11.14 7.61 5.41
N SER A 169 10.26 7.56 6.41
CA SER A 169 10.57 7.06 7.76
C SER A 169 10.86 5.55 7.78
N ASN A 170 10.21 4.77 6.92
CA ASN A 170 10.44 3.33 6.81
C ASN A 170 11.55 2.96 5.81
N ASN A 171 11.94 3.87 4.90
CA ASN A 171 13.08 3.68 3.97
C ASN A 171 14.40 4.26 4.48
N THR A 172 14.52 4.51 5.78
CA THR A 172 15.75 5.03 6.41
C THR A 172 16.85 3.95 6.40
N TRP A 173 17.52 3.82 5.24
CA TRP A 173 18.83 3.19 4.94
C TRP A 173 18.95 1.65 4.99
N MET A 174 18.82 0.99 3.82
CA MET A 174 19.67 -0.18 3.55
C MET A 174 21.02 0.28 3.02
N LYS A 175 21.92 0.62 3.94
CA LYS A 175 23.36 0.61 3.67
C LYS A 175 23.91 -0.69 4.22
N ILE A 176 23.82 -1.77 3.45
CA ILE A 176 24.51 -3.01 3.81
C ILE A 176 25.97 -2.84 3.39
N LYS A 177 26.81 -2.41 4.35
CA LYS A 177 28.23 -2.73 4.30
C LYS A 177 28.41 -4.12 4.87
N ARG A 178 29.00 -5.02 4.10
CA ARG A 178 30.05 -5.93 4.59
C ARG A 178 30.89 -6.43 3.44
#